data_AF-A0A242A8Y2-F1
#
_entry.id   AF-A0A242A8Y2-F1
#
_cell.length_a   1.000
_cell.length_b   1.000
_cell.length_c   1.000
_cell.angle_alpha   90.00
_cell.angle_beta   90.00
_cell.angle_gamma   90.00
#
_symmetry.space_group_name_H-M   'P 1'
#
loop_
_entity.id
_entity.type
_entity.pdbx_description
1 polymer ?
#
loop_
_entity_poly.entity_id
_entity_poly.type
_entity_poly.pdbx_seq_one_letter_code
_entity_poly.pdbx_strand_id
1 'polypeptide(L)'
;MFAGASGLINLDLSYFNTRTVTIMANMFADASALEKLDLSSFEMSYLANTRLNLLENTTKLATLIIGERTNLNSTNLPPVPDTDGYVGLWMYENLSSFFTSSQLMSQGANSLAGRYIWAASGGEVTVRHEDVLGNTLAPTQTITGYIEQTYEAAIQSILGWSFIEADGPLSGIFTQDKQEITLIYELADAKIHDPINPAAEIHPAHLPDTAEELKSLRIDFAPTLNFGVGTISTTDQAYYAEPLQLAEEQNERPNFVQISHFHPEQPGWRLSLQQKEQMMTSQGEALTGAVIEFTQGNLVSVHNRTRPSEYLSDFQLVPGKSTQLIKAEANQGMGTWLYPFGDTATQDQSIQLHVPAKTNPRAQTYEAILTWSLEIVP
;
A
#
# COMPACT_ATOMS: atom_id res chain seq x y z
N MET A 1 -42.83 33.77 20.49
CA MET A 1 -42.48 34.98 19.69
C MET A 1 -42.70 34.71 18.22
N PHE A 2 -42.18 33.61 17.69
CA PHE A 2 -42.33 33.12 16.31
C PHE A 2 -43.26 31.90 16.23
N ALA A 3 -44.15 31.74 17.21
CA ALA A 3 -45.10 30.64 17.25
C ALA A 3 -46.03 30.71 16.02
N GLY A 4 -46.21 29.60 15.30
CA GLY A 4 -47.05 29.54 14.10
C GLY A 4 -46.42 30.17 12.85
N ALA A 5 -45.17 30.62 12.89
CA ALA A 5 -44.48 31.21 11.75
C ALA A 5 -44.03 30.15 10.74
N SER A 6 -44.97 29.42 10.15
CA SER A 6 -44.72 28.26 9.28
C SER A 6 -44.00 28.59 7.97
N GLY A 7 -43.92 29.86 7.57
CA GLY A 7 -43.12 30.34 6.43
C GLY A 7 -41.74 30.89 6.80
N LEU A 8 -41.34 30.85 8.08
CA LEU A 8 -40.06 31.37 8.55
C LEU A 8 -38.93 30.38 8.21
N ILE A 9 -38.10 30.72 7.22
CA ILE A 9 -36.97 29.89 6.77
C ILE A 9 -35.67 30.28 7.48
N ASN A 10 -35.42 31.59 7.56
CA ASN A 10 -34.22 32.17 8.14
C ASN A 10 -34.57 33.10 9.29
N LEU A 11 -33.79 33.03 10.36
CA LEU A 11 -33.95 33.88 11.53
C LEU A 11 -32.59 34.24 12.10
N ASP A 12 -32.32 35.54 12.24
CA ASP A 12 -31.13 36.04 12.92
C ASP A 12 -31.48 36.45 14.36
N LEU A 13 -30.82 35.81 15.33
CA LEU A 13 -30.98 36.04 16.77
C LEU A 13 -29.71 36.58 17.42
N SER A 14 -28.72 37.02 16.63
CA SER A 14 -27.40 37.44 17.12
C SER A 14 -27.43 38.57 18.16
N TYR A 15 -28.46 39.43 18.12
CA TYR A 15 -28.65 40.53 19.07
C TYR A 15 -29.64 40.23 20.20
N PHE A 16 -30.17 39.02 20.29
CA PHE A 16 -31.14 38.66 21.32
C PHE A 16 -30.42 38.45 22.66
N ASN A 17 -30.73 39.32 23.63
CA ASN A 17 -30.33 39.11 25.01
C ASN A 17 -31.49 38.48 25.79
N THR A 18 -31.32 37.22 26.17
CA THR A 18 -32.36 36.43 26.84
C THR A 18 -32.17 36.30 28.35
N ARG A 19 -31.14 36.95 28.92
CA ARG A 19 -30.73 36.81 30.33
C ARG A 19 -31.84 37.08 31.34
N THR A 20 -32.76 37.97 31.03
CA THR A 20 -33.88 38.34 31.93
C THR A 20 -35.20 37.69 31.54
N VAL A 21 -35.23 36.89 30.47
CA VAL A 21 -36.45 36.27 29.96
C VAL A 21 -36.79 35.07 30.84
N THR A 22 -37.95 35.12 31.50
CA THR A 22 -38.40 34.09 32.44
C THR A 22 -39.30 33.03 31.78
N ILE A 23 -39.92 33.34 30.63
CA ILE A 23 -40.79 32.42 29.89
C ILE A 23 -40.49 32.54 28.39
N MET A 24 -40.06 31.43 27.79
CA MET A 24 -39.78 31.21 26.38
C MET A 24 -40.66 30.10 25.78
N ALA A 25 -41.69 29.65 26.50
CA ALA A 25 -42.57 28.59 26.03
C ALA A 25 -43.14 28.90 24.64
N ASN A 26 -43.19 27.87 23.78
CA ASN A 26 -43.67 27.96 22.39
C ASN A 26 -42.94 28.98 21.50
N MET A 27 -41.73 29.45 21.84
CA MET A 27 -41.13 30.58 21.12
C MET A 27 -41.00 30.34 19.62
N PHE A 28 -40.69 29.13 19.19
CA PHE A 28 -40.55 28.70 17.79
C PHE A 28 -41.51 27.56 17.43
N ALA A 29 -42.53 27.30 18.26
CA ALA A 29 -43.52 26.25 17.98
C ALA A 29 -44.19 26.48 16.62
N ASP A 30 -44.37 25.41 15.84
CA ASP A 30 -45.00 25.43 14.51
C ASP A 30 -44.25 26.28 13.44
N ALA A 31 -43.00 26.68 13.69
CA ALA A 31 -42.11 27.25 12.68
C ALA A 31 -41.57 26.14 11.74
N SER A 32 -42.47 25.48 11.03
CA SER A 32 -42.21 24.22 10.31
C SER A 32 -41.31 24.34 9.07
N ALA A 33 -41.06 25.56 8.57
CA ALA A 33 -40.10 25.83 7.51
C ALA A 33 -38.70 26.24 8.00
N LEU A 34 -38.50 26.36 9.31
CA LEU A 34 -37.23 26.82 9.89
C LEU A 34 -36.16 25.73 9.72
N GLU A 35 -35.10 26.02 8.98
CA GLU A 35 -34.04 25.05 8.66
C GLU A 35 -32.85 25.13 9.63
N LYS A 36 -32.57 26.34 10.12
CA LYS A 36 -31.47 26.62 11.04
C LYS A 36 -31.95 27.46 12.20
N LEU A 37 -31.54 27.08 13.40
CA LEU A 37 -31.76 27.86 14.62
C LEU A 37 -30.47 27.96 15.42
N ASP A 38 -30.08 29.20 15.72
CA ASP A 38 -28.93 29.50 16.57
C ASP A 38 -29.43 29.92 17.96
N LEU A 39 -29.19 29.06 18.95
CA LEU A 39 -29.49 29.29 20.36
C LEU A 39 -28.21 29.55 21.18
N SER A 40 -27.06 29.78 20.54
CA SER A 40 -25.77 29.95 21.25
C SER A 40 -25.78 31.05 22.31
N SER A 41 -26.57 32.12 22.10
CA SER A 41 -26.73 33.24 23.03
C SER A 41 -27.86 33.05 24.06
N PHE A 42 -28.61 31.94 23.99
CA PHE A 42 -29.78 31.74 24.85
C PHE A 42 -29.38 31.29 26.25
N GLU A 43 -29.77 32.09 27.25
CA GLU A 43 -29.65 31.75 28.66
C GLU A 43 -30.99 31.20 29.17
N MET A 44 -31.09 29.87 29.27
CA MET A 44 -32.31 29.19 29.67
C MET A 44 -32.25 28.77 31.14
N SER A 45 -33.28 29.11 31.91
CA SER A 45 -33.36 28.69 33.30
C SER A 45 -33.45 27.15 33.42
N TYR A 46 -32.93 26.59 34.51
CA TYR A 46 -33.06 25.15 34.79
C TYR A 46 -34.53 24.71 35.04
N LEU A 47 -35.45 25.66 35.23
CA LEU A 47 -36.86 25.38 35.46
C LEU A 47 -37.54 24.94 34.15
N ALA A 48 -37.93 23.67 34.06
CA ALA A 48 -38.44 23.04 32.85
C ALA A 48 -39.67 23.74 32.23
N ASN A 49 -40.52 24.37 33.05
CA ASN A 49 -41.73 25.05 32.59
C ASN A 49 -41.47 26.34 31.80
N THR A 50 -40.24 26.87 31.83
CA THR A 50 -39.91 28.14 31.17
C THR A 50 -39.73 28.02 29.67
N ARG A 51 -39.63 26.80 29.11
CA ARG A 51 -39.34 26.55 27.68
C ARG A 51 -40.16 25.41 27.08
N LEU A 52 -41.30 25.12 27.71
CA LEU A 52 -42.21 24.08 27.24
C LEU A 52 -42.54 24.30 25.75
N ASN A 53 -42.44 23.23 24.96
CA ASN A 53 -42.79 23.22 23.54
C ASN A 53 -42.04 24.26 22.69
N LEU A 54 -40.87 24.72 23.15
CA LEU A 54 -40.07 25.75 22.46
C LEU A 54 -39.87 25.46 20.96
N LEU A 55 -39.65 24.19 20.62
CA LEU A 55 -39.30 23.68 19.28
C LEU A 55 -40.37 22.73 18.73
N GLU A 56 -41.57 22.70 19.31
CA GLU A 56 -42.65 21.82 18.84
C GLU A 56 -42.93 22.07 17.36
N ASN A 57 -43.06 21.00 16.56
CA ASN A 57 -43.34 21.06 15.13
C ASN A 57 -42.35 21.87 14.26
N THR A 58 -41.10 22.10 14.70
CA THR A 58 -40.02 22.62 13.84
C THR A 58 -39.45 21.51 12.94
N THR A 59 -40.30 20.93 12.09
CA THR A 59 -40.03 19.66 11.40
C THR A 59 -38.95 19.72 10.31
N LYS A 60 -38.51 20.91 9.90
CA LYS A 60 -37.41 21.11 8.94
C LYS A 60 -36.10 21.58 9.58
N LEU A 61 -36.04 21.65 10.91
CA LEU A 61 -34.89 22.16 11.63
C LEU A 61 -33.72 21.17 11.51
N ALA A 62 -32.87 21.37 10.50
CA ALA A 62 -31.75 20.52 10.16
C ALA A 62 -30.43 20.98 10.77
N THR A 63 -30.33 22.23 11.22
CA THR A 63 -29.16 22.76 11.96
C THR A 63 -29.59 23.44 13.26
N LEU A 64 -29.00 23.02 14.37
CA LEU A 64 -29.23 23.60 15.69
C LEU A 64 -27.88 23.95 16.34
N ILE A 65 -27.68 25.21 16.71
CA ILE A 65 -26.49 25.62 17.46
C ILE A 65 -26.91 25.81 18.92
N ILE A 66 -26.24 25.11 19.83
CA ILE A 66 -26.55 25.10 21.27
C ILE A 66 -25.43 25.83 22.02
N GLY A 67 -25.79 26.77 22.89
CA GLY A 67 -24.83 27.45 23.77
C GLY A 67 -24.64 26.74 25.10
N GLU A 68 -23.58 27.10 25.84
CA GLU A 68 -23.26 26.52 27.16
C GLU A 68 -24.38 26.69 28.21
N ARG A 69 -25.26 27.67 28.00
CA ARG A 69 -26.39 27.99 28.90
C ARG A 69 -27.75 27.68 28.29
N THR A 70 -27.76 26.96 27.17
CA THR A 70 -28.98 26.50 26.50
C THR A 70 -29.40 25.15 27.09
N ASN A 71 -30.69 24.98 27.36
CA ASN A 71 -31.21 23.74 27.93
C ASN A 71 -32.35 23.22 27.06
N LEU A 72 -32.18 22.06 26.43
CA LEU A 72 -33.19 21.50 25.53
C LEU A 72 -34.26 20.64 26.21
N ASN A 73 -34.21 20.44 27.53
CA ASN A 73 -35.20 19.63 28.22
C ASN A 73 -36.61 20.22 28.03
N SER A 74 -37.59 19.36 27.71
CA SER A 74 -39.00 19.70 27.52
C SER A 74 -39.27 20.71 26.40
N THR A 75 -38.34 20.86 25.45
CA THR A 75 -38.52 21.75 24.28
C THR A 75 -39.37 21.13 23.17
N ASN A 76 -39.67 19.83 23.24
CA ASN A 76 -40.31 19.04 22.18
C ASN A 76 -39.59 19.14 20.83
N LEU A 77 -38.26 19.07 20.85
CA LEU A 77 -37.45 18.95 19.64
C LEU A 77 -37.93 17.73 18.83
N PRO A 78 -38.43 17.91 17.59
CA PRO A 78 -38.94 16.82 16.77
C PRO A 78 -37.84 15.78 16.48
N PRO A 79 -38.19 14.50 16.29
CA PRO A 79 -37.23 13.51 15.81
C PRO A 79 -36.67 13.93 14.44
N VAL A 80 -35.39 13.65 14.21
CA VAL A 80 -34.79 13.78 12.87
C VAL A 80 -35.46 12.77 11.93
N PRO A 81 -35.74 13.12 10.66
CA PRO A 81 -36.25 12.17 9.68
C PRO A 81 -35.28 11.01 9.43
N ASP A 82 -35.82 9.82 9.16
CA ASP A 82 -35.11 8.63 8.66
C ASP A 82 -35.43 8.36 7.18
N THR A 83 -35.82 9.43 6.47
CA THR A 83 -36.21 9.45 5.05
C THR A 83 -35.37 10.49 4.30
N ASP A 84 -35.47 10.51 2.97
CA ASP A 84 -34.78 11.48 2.10
C ASP A 84 -33.26 11.59 2.32
N GLY A 85 -32.63 10.46 2.67
CA GLY A 85 -31.17 10.35 2.87
C GLY A 85 -30.68 10.61 4.29
N TYR A 86 -31.56 11.03 5.22
CA TYR A 86 -31.24 11.20 6.64
C TYR A 86 -31.42 9.89 7.42
N VAL A 87 -30.70 9.76 8.55
CA VAL A 87 -30.67 8.52 9.35
C VAL A 87 -31.31 8.64 10.74
N GLY A 88 -32.13 9.66 10.97
CA GLY A 88 -32.85 9.83 12.24
C GLY A 88 -31.98 10.31 13.42
N LEU A 89 -30.78 10.83 13.14
CA LEU A 89 -29.81 11.26 14.15
C LEU A 89 -29.28 12.68 13.89
N TRP A 90 -28.98 13.39 14.96
CA TRP A 90 -28.16 14.59 14.96
C TRP A 90 -26.68 14.22 15.07
N MET A 91 -25.85 14.73 14.18
CA MET A 91 -24.40 14.70 14.28
C MET A 91 -23.91 15.97 14.98
N TYR A 92 -23.01 15.81 15.95
CA TYR A 92 -22.38 16.93 16.65
C TYR A 92 -21.11 17.39 15.92
N GLU A 93 -21.07 18.67 15.58
CA GLU A 93 -20.05 19.30 14.74
C GLU A 93 -19.85 18.48 13.45
N ASN A 94 -18.61 18.14 13.13
CA ASN A 94 -18.24 17.24 12.04
C ASN A 94 -17.74 15.89 12.56
N LEU A 95 -18.10 15.52 13.79
CA LEU A 95 -17.51 14.39 14.52
C LEU A 95 -18.41 13.16 14.50
N SER A 96 -17.85 11.99 14.84
CA SER A 96 -18.58 10.72 14.94
C SER A 96 -19.46 10.58 16.19
N SER A 97 -20.01 11.68 16.71
CA SER A 97 -20.92 11.71 17.87
C SER A 97 -22.35 11.96 17.41
N PHE A 98 -23.24 11.02 17.70
CA PHE A 98 -24.63 11.03 17.21
C PHE A 98 -25.66 10.99 18.34
N PHE A 99 -26.77 11.69 18.15
CA PHE A 99 -27.83 11.81 19.16
C PHE A 99 -29.22 11.79 18.52
N THR A 100 -30.15 11.08 19.13
CA THR A 100 -31.59 11.30 18.89
C THR A 100 -32.04 12.62 19.53
N SER A 101 -33.12 13.21 19.04
CA SER A 101 -33.71 14.41 19.66
C SER A 101 -34.06 14.17 21.14
N SER A 102 -34.56 12.99 21.50
CA SER A 102 -34.81 12.60 22.89
C SER A 102 -33.54 12.59 23.74
N GLN A 103 -32.42 12.09 23.21
CA GLN A 103 -31.13 12.13 23.91
C GLN A 103 -30.67 13.57 24.13
N LEU A 104 -30.73 14.45 23.12
CA LEU A 104 -30.40 15.87 23.27
C LEU A 104 -31.26 16.57 24.33
N MET A 105 -32.56 16.26 24.38
CA MET A 105 -33.47 16.84 25.37
C MET A 105 -33.25 16.27 26.79
N SER A 106 -32.78 15.03 26.92
CA SER A 106 -32.55 14.36 28.21
C SER A 106 -31.24 14.75 28.91
N GLN A 107 -30.24 15.26 28.18
CA GLN A 107 -28.88 15.51 28.66
C GLN A 107 -28.72 16.68 29.65
N GLY A 108 -29.81 17.34 30.07
CA GLY A 108 -29.87 18.26 31.21
C GLY A 108 -28.64 19.16 31.45
N ALA A 109 -28.60 20.34 30.85
CA ALA A 109 -27.56 21.37 31.02
C ALA A 109 -26.09 20.96 30.75
N ASN A 110 -25.82 19.71 30.41
CA ASN A 110 -24.53 19.22 29.92
C ASN A 110 -24.61 18.83 28.43
N SER A 111 -25.53 19.43 27.66
CA SER A 111 -25.44 19.34 26.21
C SER A 111 -24.12 19.96 25.78
N LEU A 112 -23.33 19.24 24.98
CA LEU A 112 -22.12 19.78 24.38
C LEU A 112 -22.51 21.03 23.60
N ALA A 113 -22.05 22.20 24.05
CA ALA A 113 -22.29 23.43 23.33
C ALA A 113 -21.58 23.34 21.97
N GLY A 114 -22.29 23.65 20.90
CA GLY A 114 -21.79 23.51 19.55
C GLY A 114 -22.90 23.33 18.53
N ARG A 115 -22.48 23.05 17.30
CA ARG A 115 -23.35 22.86 16.16
C ARG A 115 -23.82 21.42 16.09
N TYR A 116 -25.11 21.22 15.84
CA TYR A 116 -25.73 19.94 15.56
C TYR A 116 -26.39 20.01 14.19
N ILE A 117 -26.19 19.00 13.37
CA ILE A 117 -26.80 18.88 12.05
C ILE A 117 -27.46 17.53 11.88
N TRP A 118 -28.49 17.42 11.05
CA TRP A 118 -29.01 16.10 10.69
C TRP A 118 -27.95 15.28 9.98
N ALA A 119 -27.72 14.06 10.44
CA ALA A 119 -26.81 13.12 9.80
C ALA A 119 -27.44 12.65 8.48
N ALA A 120 -26.85 13.08 7.37
CA ALA A 120 -27.23 12.67 6.02
C ALA A 120 -26.25 11.61 5.52
N SER A 121 -26.75 10.46 5.10
CA SER A 121 -25.97 9.41 4.44
C SER A 121 -25.56 9.83 3.03
N GLY A 122 -24.59 9.11 2.44
CA GLY A 122 -24.19 9.30 1.04
C GLY A 122 -22.85 10.03 0.86
N GLY A 123 -22.15 10.37 1.94
CA GLY A 123 -20.76 10.82 1.86
C GLY A 123 -19.86 9.67 1.40
N GLU A 124 -19.10 9.90 0.32
CA GLU A 124 -18.24 8.91 -0.30
C GLU A 124 -16.92 9.54 -0.76
N VAL A 125 -15.80 8.98 -0.30
CA VAL A 125 -14.46 9.28 -0.81
C VAL A 125 -13.87 8.03 -1.43
N THR A 126 -13.50 8.12 -2.70
CA THR A 126 -12.83 7.05 -3.44
C THR A 126 -11.32 7.27 -3.39
N VAL A 127 -10.58 6.25 -2.95
CA VAL A 127 -9.11 6.29 -2.86
C VAL A 127 -8.52 5.31 -3.88
N ARG A 128 -7.83 5.86 -4.88
CA ARG A 128 -7.12 5.12 -5.94
C ARG A 128 -5.65 4.98 -5.55
N HIS A 129 -5.03 3.91 -6.05
CA HIS A 129 -3.62 3.60 -5.84
C HIS A 129 -2.98 3.41 -7.20
N GLU A 130 -2.22 4.40 -7.65
CA GLU A 130 -1.70 4.45 -9.02
C GLU A 130 -0.19 4.70 -9.03
N ASP A 131 0.51 4.20 -10.06
CA ASP A 131 1.89 4.61 -10.30
C ASP A 131 1.96 5.96 -11.02
N VAL A 132 3.17 6.48 -11.21
CA VAL A 132 3.44 7.73 -11.96
C VAL A 132 2.97 7.70 -13.42
N LEU A 133 2.59 6.53 -13.96
CA LEU A 133 2.05 6.34 -15.30
C LEU A 133 0.51 6.20 -15.32
N GLY A 134 -0.15 6.20 -14.15
CA GLY A 134 -1.59 6.04 -13.99
C GLY A 134 -2.08 4.58 -13.98
N ASN A 135 -1.18 3.59 -13.81
CA ASN A 135 -1.57 2.19 -13.71
C ASN A 135 -2.07 1.88 -12.29
N THR A 136 -3.19 1.17 -12.17
CA THR A 136 -3.73 0.76 -10.86
C THR A 136 -2.87 -0.32 -10.21
N LEU A 137 -2.42 -0.06 -8.98
CA LEU A 137 -1.52 -0.94 -8.22
C LEU A 137 -2.23 -1.81 -7.18
N ALA A 138 -3.36 -1.33 -6.67
CA ALA A 138 -4.18 -2.02 -5.68
C ALA A 138 -5.66 -1.70 -5.91
N PRO A 139 -6.59 -2.54 -5.42
CA PRO A 139 -8.02 -2.26 -5.52
C PRO A 139 -8.36 -0.88 -4.97
N THR A 140 -9.27 -0.18 -5.66
CA THR A 140 -9.83 1.08 -5.19
C THR A 140 -10.51 0.87 -3.84
N GLN A 141 -10.23 1.75 -2.89
CA GLN A 141 -10.92 1.78 -1.61
C GLN A 141 -12.03 2.83 -1.61
N THR A 142 -13.10 2.56 -0.89
CA THR A 142 -14.21 3.51 -0.71
C THR A 142 -14.39 3.74 0.78
N ILE A 143 -14.20 4.99 1.20
CA ILE A 143 -14.50 5.45 2.55
C ILE A 143 -15.90 6.04 2.51
N THR A 144 -16.79 5.57 3.37
CA THR A 144 -18.16 6.07 3.45
C THR A 144 -18.42 6.71 4.80
N GLY A 145 -19.29 7.73 4.80
CA GLY A 145 -19.67 8.44 6.00
C GLY A 145 -20.88 9.34 5.79
N TYR A 146 -21.16 10.16 6.78
CA TYR A 146 -22.24 11.14 6.71
C TYR A 146 -21.73 12.46 6.12
N ILE A 147 -22.55 13.15 5.35
CA ILE A 147 -22.21 14.47 4.82
C ILE A 147 -21.85 15.42 5.97
N GLU A 148 -20.83 16.23 5.76
CA GLU A 148 -20.12 17.09 6.73
C GLU A 148 -19.31 16.35 7.82
N GLN A 149 -19.37 15.03 7.92
CA GLN A 149 -18.51 14.28 8.84
C GLN A 149 -17.05 14.33 8.36
N THR A 150 -16.10 14.42 9.28
CA THR A 150 -14.68 14.33 8.92
C THR A 150 -14.27 12.92 8.49
N TYR A 151 -13.39 12.82 7.50
CA TYR A 151 -12.73 11.58 7.10
C TYR A 151 -11.21 11.71 7.15
N GLU A 152 -10.54 10.56 7.20
CA GLU A 152 -9.10 10.40 7.03
C GLU A 152 -8.83 9.18 6.14
N ALA A 153 -8.06 9.38 5.08
CA ALA A 153 -7.62 8.36 4.14
C ALA A 153 -6.22 7.87 4.54
N ALA A 154 -6.10 6.58 4.83
CA ALA A 154 -4.83 5.97 5.16
C ALA A 154 -3.98 5.74 3.90
N ILE A 155 -2.68 6.02 4.00
CA ILE A 155 -1.73 5.64 2.96
C ILE A 155 -1.56 4.12 3.01
N GLN A 156 -1.98 3.43 1.94
CA GLN A 156 -1.81 1.98 1.85
C GLN A 156 -0.35 1.63 1.54
N SER A 157 0.23 0.71 2.29
CA SER A 157 1.51 0.09 1.93
C SER A 157 1.29 -0.95 0.82
N ILE A 158 2.02 -0.79 -0.29
CA ILE A 158 1.96 -1.68 -1.46
C ILE A 158 3.34 -2.31 -1.63
N LEU A 159 3.38 -3.64 -1.71
CA LEU A 159 4.65 -4.38 -1.76
C LEU A 159 5.44 -4.03 -3.03
N GLY A 160 6.67 -3.54 -2.86
CA GLY A 160 7.56 -3.15 -3.96
C GLY A 160 7.37 -1.73 -4.48
N TRP A 161 6.49 -0.95 -3.85
CA TRP A 161 6.16 0.41 -4.26
C TRP A 161 6.32 1.38 -3.08
N SER A 162 6.89 2.54 -3.36
CA SER A 162 7.09 3.65 -2.42
C SER A 162 6.04 4.74 -2.69
N PHE A 163 5.39 5.22 -1.63
CA PHE A 163 4.47 6.35 -1.72
C PHE A 163 5.25 7.63 -2.02
N ILE A 164 4.81 8.39 -3.03
CA ILE A 164 5.37 9.70 -3.37
C ILE A 164 4.51 10.80 -2.76
N GLU A 165 3.27 10.90 -3.23
CA GLU A 165 2.34 11.97 -2.86
C GLU A 165 0.89 11.58 -3.13
N ALA A 166 -0.04 12.44 -2.73
CA ALA A 166 -1.45 12.34 -3.08
C ALA A 166 -1.87 13.56 -3.90
N ASP A 167 -2.80 13.38 -4.84
CA ASP A 167 -3.35 14.47 -5.66
C ASP A 167 -4.33 15.39 -4.91
N GLY A 168 -4.61 15.08 -3.64
CA GLY A 168 -5.55 15.78 -2.79
C GLY A 168 -5.28 15.57 -1.30
N PRO A 169 -6.03 16.27 -0.42
CA PRO A 169 -5.85 16.15 1.02
C PRO A 169 -6.32 14.79 1.53
N LEU A 170 -5.47 14.13 2.35
CA LEU A 170 -5.79 12.85 2.97
C LEU A 170 -6.80 12.96 4.13
N SER A 171 -7.22 14.16 4.48
CA SER A 171 -8.29 14.38 5.45
C SER A 171 -9.17 15.54 5.02
N GLY A 172 -10.43 15.49 5.41
CA GLY A 172 -11.42 16.46 4.98
C GLY A 172 -12.78 16.19 5.60
N ILE A 173 -13.82 16.75 4.99
CA ILE A 173 -15.21 16.45 5.30
C ILE A 173 -15.87 15.77 4.11
N PHE A 174 -16.78 14.84 4.37
CA PHE A 174 -17.60 14.25 3.32
C PHE A 174 -18.54 15.30 2.73
N THR A 175 -18.64 15.33 1.41
CA THR A 175 -19.58 16.18 0.69
C THR A 175 -20.74 15.37 0.08
N GLN A 176 -21.74 16.08 -0.44
CA GLN A 176 -22.79 15.45 -1.25
C GLN A 176 -22.23 14.98 -2.61
N ASP A 177 -21.30 15.75 -3.17
CA ASP A 177 -20.57 15.35 -4.38
C ASP A 177 -19.55 14.27 -4.03
N LYS A 178 -19.33 13.34 -4.96
CA LYS A 178 -18.31 12.29 -4.80
C LYS A 178 -16.92 12.91 -4.79
N GLN A 179 -16.10 12.50 -3.84
CA GLN A 179 -14.72 12.93 -3.71
C GLN A 179 -13.80 11.80 -4.17
N GLU A 180 -12.70 12.14 -4.84
CA GLU A 180 -11.68 11.19 -5.27
C GLU A 180 -10.31 11.69 -4.79
N ILE A 181 -9.47 10.74 -4.36
CA ILE A 181 -8.08 10.94 -3.99
C ILE A 181 -7.27 9.84 -4.68
N THR A 182 -6.19 10.21 -5.34
CA THR A 182 -5.22 9.30 -5.93
C THR A 182 -3.93 9.33 -5.11
N LEU A 183 -3.57 8.19 -4.54
CA LEU A 183 -2.26 7.96 -3.95
C LEU A 183 -1.30 7.53 -5.06
N ILE A 184 -0.23 8.30 -5.25
CA ILE A 184 0.75 8.12 -6.32
C ILE A 184 2.00 7.43 -5.77
N TYR A 185 2.44 6.39 -6.47
CA TYR A 185 3.58 5.56 -6.07
C TYR A 185 4.64 5.44 -7.17
N GLU A 186 5.87 5.11 -6.77
CA GLU A 186 6.96 4.69 -7.64
C GLU A 186 7.48 3.32 -7.25
N LEU A 187 8.13 2.61 -8.18
CA LEU A 187 8.80 1.36 -7.86
C LEU A 187 9.93 1.61 -6.88
N ALA A 188 9.98 0.82 -5.81
CA ALA A 188 11.06 0.89 -4.86
C ALA A 188 12.39 0.44 -5.50
N ASP A 189 13.47 1.12 -5.13
CA ASP A 189 14.83 0.81 -5.54
C ASP A 189 15.18 -0.66 -5.28
N ALA A 190 16.03 -1.22 -6.16
CA ALA A 190 16.54 -2.56 -5.98
C ALA A 190 17.51 -2.60 -4.79
N LYS A 191 17.19 -3.45 -3.81
CA LYS A 191 18.04 -3.77 -2.66
C LYS A 191 18.47 -5.22 -2.78
N ILE A 192 19.77 -5.47 -2.61
CA ILE A 192 20.30 -6.84 -2.69
C ILE A 192 20.23 -7.47 -1.30
N HIS A 193 19.51 -8.58 -1.20
CA HIS A 193 19.29 -9.30 0.05
C HIS A 193 20.32 -10.42 0.24
N ASP A 194 20.57 -10.79 1.50
CA ASP A 194 21.47 -11.89 1.83
C ASP A 194 20.81 -13.25 1.48
N PRO A 195 21.43 -14.10 0.63
CA PRO A 195 20.87 -15.40 0.29
C PRO A 195 20.73 -16.37 1.47
N ILE A 196 21.49 -16.17 2.55
CA ILE A 196 21.44 -16.98 3.77
C ILE A 196 20.47 -16.38 4.78
N ASN A 197 20.38 -15.04 4.84
CA ASN A 197 19.47 -14.30 5.71
C ASN A 197 18.65 -13.28 4.91
N PRO A 198 17.56 -13.69 4.22
CA PRO A 198 16.81 -12.82 3.30
C PRO A 198 16.28 -11.52 3.89
N ALA A 199 16.18 -11.42 5.23
CA ALA A 199 15.75 -10.19 5.90
C ALA A 199 16.87 -9.11 5.95
N ALA A 200 18.13 -9.48 5.75
CA ALA A 200 19.26 -8.57 5.73
C ALA A 200 19.60 -8.15 4.29
N GLU A 201 20.11 -6.91 4.15
CA GLU A 201 20.65 -6.37 2.90
C GLU A 201 22.19 -6.56 2.89
N ILE A 202 22.76 -6.79 1.71
CA ILE A 202 24.21 -6.94 1.50
C ILE A 202 24.67 -6.12 0.29
N HIS A 203 25.96 -5.77 0.27
CA HIS A 203 26.59 -5.07 -0.84
C HIS A 203 27.65 -5.99 -1.49
N PRO A 204 27.32 -6.65 -2.62
CA PRO A 204 28.32 -7.39 -3.40
C PRO A 204 29.49 -6.49 -3.80
N ALA A 205 30.73 -7.02 -3.74
CA ALA A 205 31.93 -6.27 -4.12
C ALA A 205 31.92 -5.82 -5.59
N HIS A 206 31.19 -6.55 -6.44
CA HIS A 206 31.02 -6.26 -7.85
C HIS A 206 29.54 -6.33 -8.21
N LEU A 207 29.00 -5.21 -8.67
CA LEU A 207 27.67 -5.15 -9.26
C LEU A 207 27.78 -5.38 -10.77
N PRO A 208 26.89 -6.17 -11.38
CA PRO A 208 26.80 -6.25 -12.83
C PRO A 208 26.33 -4.91 -13.41
N ASP A 209 26.65 -4.63 -14.68
CA ASP A 209 26.06 -3.51 -15.42
C ASP A 209 24.54 -3.75 -15.55
N THR A 210 23.74 -3.07 -14.74
CA THR A 210 22.26 -3.15 -14.78
C THR A 210 21.68 -2.05 -15.66
N ALA A 211 20.50 -2.31 -16.23
CA ALA A 211 19.74 -1.29 -16.95
C ALA A 211 19.22 -0.21 -15.99
N GLU A 212 19.30 1.06 -16.39
CA GLU A 212 18.87 2.21 -15.56
C GLU A 212 17.35 2.23 -15.27
N GLU A 213 16.54 1.54 -16.07
CA GLU A 213 15.08 1.57 -15.95
C GLU A 213 14.55 0.47 -15.01
N LEU A 214 13.96 0.87 -13.89
CA LEU A 214 13.28 -0.05 -12.98
C LEU A 214 12.00 -0.59 -13.64
N LYS A 215 11.88 -1.92 -13.62
CA LYS A 215 10.67 -2.63 -14.05
C LYS A 215 10.05 -3.36 -12.86
N SER A 216 8.73 -3.52 -12.90
CA SER A 216 7.98 -4.26 -11.89
C SER A 216 8.28 -5.77 -11.92
N LEU A 217 8.82 -6.30 -13.02
CA LEU A 217 9.50 -7.58 -13.08
C LEU A 217 10.96 -7.35 -13.52
N ARG A 218 11.91 -7.71 -12.67
CA ARG A 218 13.34 -7.44 -12.92
C ARG A 218 14.26 -8.43 -12.23
N ILE A 219 15.47 -8.54 -12.77
CA ILE A 219 16.61 -9.18 -12.10
C ILE A 219 17.32 -8.07 -11.34
N ASP A 220 17.33 -8.16 -10.01
CA ASP A 220 18.03 -7.17 -9.16
C ASP A 220 19.53 -7.42 -9.13
N PHE A 221 19.93 -8.70 -9.15
CA PHE A 221 21.33 -9.11 -9.09
C PHE A 221 21.54 -10.45 -9.79
N ALA A 222 22.65 -10.56 -10.51
CA ALA A 222 23.16 -11.81 -11.06
C ALA A 222 24.70 -11.85 -10.91
N PRO A 223 25.29 -13.00 -10.58
CA PRO A 223 26.70 -13.05 -10.22
C PRO A 223 27.57 -13.17 -11.47
N THR A 224 28.77 -12.58 -11.41
CA THR A 224 29.88 -12.95 -12.30
C THR A 224 30.60 -14.14 -11.67
N LEU A 225 30.80 -15.22 -12.45
CA LEU A 225 31.45 -16.42 -11.95
C LEU A 225 32.96 -16.37 -12.23
N ASN A 226 33.77 -16.47 -11.19
CA ASN A 226 35.22 -16.58 -11.30
C ASN A 226 35.66 -18.01 -10.94
N PHE A 227 36.27 -18.75 -11.86
CA PHE A 227 36.81 -20.09 -11.60
C PHE A 227 38.28 -20.10 -11.15
N GLY A 228 38.83 -18.91 -10.89
CA GLY A 228 40.19 -18.73 -10.38
C GLY A 228 41.28 -19.16 -11.37
N VAL A 229 42.47 -19.39 -10.83
CA VAL A 229 43.64 -19.85 -11.60
C VAL A 229 43.79 -21.36 -11.46
N GLY A 230 43.55 -22.08 -12.55
CA GLY A 230 43.72 -23.53 -12.64
C GLY A 230 45.07 -23.96 -13.22
N THR A 231 45.57 -25.13 -12.82
CA THR A 231 46.65 -25.82 -13.54
C THR A 231 46.11 -26.52 -14.78
N ILE A 232 46.83 -26.44 -15.90
CA ILE A 232 46.48 -27.19 -17.10
C ILE A 232 46.65 -28.70 -16.88
N SER A 233 45.71 -29.49 -17.39
CA SER A 233 45.74 -30.95 -17.31
C SER A 233 45.31 -31.59 -18.62
N THR A 234 45.84 -32.79 -18.87
CA THR A 234 45.40 -33.69 -19.96
C THR A 234 44.38 -34.72 -19.47
N THR A 235 43.93 -34.63 -18.21
CA THR A 235 42.87 -35.45 -17.64
C THR A 235 41.65 -34.59 -17.34
N ASP A 236 40.51 -35.22 -17.05
CA ASP A 236 39.33 -34.50 -16.60
C ASP A 236 39.65 -33.69 -15.33
N GLN A 237 39.25 -32.43 -15.31
CA GLN A 237 39.42 -31.53 -14.17
C GLN A 237 38.10 -30.82 -13.85
N ALA A 238 37.91 -30.52 -12.58
CA ALA A 238 36.86 -29.66 -12.08
C ALA A 238 37.51 -28.41 -11.47
N TYR A 239 37.06 -27.24 -11.90
CA TYR A 239 37.44 -25.96 -11.32
C TYR A 239 36.18 -25.35 -10.69
N TYR A 240 36.25 -25.00 -9.41
CA TYR A 240 35.09 -24.48 -8.69
C TYR A 240 35.05 -22.96 -8.78
N ALA A 241 33.85 -22.39 -8.87
CA ALA A 241 33.68 -20.95 -8.82
C ALA A 241 33.97 -20.44 -7.41
N GLU A 242 34.71 -19.33 -7.32
CA GLU A 242 34.93 -18.61 -6.08
C GLU A 242 33.58 -18.13 -5.51
N PRO A 243 33.40 -18.19 -4.18
CA PRO A 243 32.25 -17.61 -3.52
C PRO A 243 32.11 -16.10 -3.79
N LEU A 244 30.88 -15.60 -3.69
CA LEU A 244 30.59 -14.18 -3.84
C LEU A 244 31.25 -13.38 -2.70
N GLN A 245 32.05 -12.39 -3.07
CA GLN A 245 32.71 -11.48 -2.13
C GLN A 245 31.82 -10.26 -1.83
N LEU A 246 31.79 -9.83 -0.57
CA LEU A 246 31.08 -8.64 -0.11
C LEU A 246 32.04 -7.43 -0.02
N ALA A 247 31.54 -6.22 -0.25
CA ALA A 247 32.37 -5.00 -0.29
C ALA A 247 32.88 -4.56 1.10
N GLU A 248 32.08 -4.77 2.15
CA GLU A 248 32.31 -4.20 3.50
C GLU A 248 32.66 -5.26 4.56
N GLU A 249 32.56 -6.55 4.23
CA GLU A 249 32.82 -7.67 5.14
C GLU A 249 33.83 -8.64 4.53
N GLN A 250 34.71 -9.24 5.35
CA GLN A 250 35.51 -10.42 4.94
C GLN A 250 34.68 -11.71 4.91
N ASN A 251 33.37 -11.59 4.68
CA ASN A 251 32.46 -12.72 4.66
C ASN A 251 32.03 -12.99 3.22
N GLU A 252 32.03 -14.28 2.89
CA GLU A 252 31.63 -14.77 1.58
C GLU A 252 30.17 -15.22 1.59
N ARG A 253 29.57 -15.30 0.39
CA ARG A 253 28.23 -15.87 0.19
C ARG A 253 28.22 -16.87 -0.96
N PRO A 254 27.27 -17.82 -0.97
CA PRO A 254 26.96 -18.58 -2.17
C PRO A 254 26.66 -17.63 -3.33
N ASN A 255 27.13 -17.97 -4.52
CA ASN A 255 26.70 -17.28 -5.72
C ASN A 255 25.18 -17.44 -5.88
N PHE A 256 24.48 -16.36 -6.21
CA PHE A 256 23.02 -16.35 -6.30
C PHE A 256 22.53 -15.33 -7.31
N VAL A 257 21.32 -15.54 -7.82
CA VAL A 257 20.55 -14.56 -8.59
C VAL A 257 19.38 -14.06 -7.75
N GLN A 258 19.06 -12.77 -7.85
CA GLN A 258 17.90 -12.16 -7.20
C GLN A 258 16.93 -11.60 -8.23
N ILE A 259 15.65 -11.88 -8.04
CA ILE A 259 14.55 -11.45 -8.90
C ILE A 259 13.51 -10.74 -8.04
N SER A 260 12.97 -9.64 -8.54
CA SER A 260 11.83 -8.95 -7.93
C SER A 260 10.65 -8.90 -8.88
N HIS A 261 9.47 -9.28 -8.38
CA HIS A 261 8.20 -9.23 -9.10
C HIS A 261 7.12 -8.51 -8.28
N PHE A 262 6.76 -7.31 -8.71
CA PHE A 262 5.78 -6.40 -8.09
C PHE A 262 4.71 -5.93 -9.09
N HIS A 263 4.49 -6.71 -10.15
CA HIS A 263 3.47 -6.38 -11.15
C HIS A 263 2.06 -6.59 -10.55
N PRO A 264 1.16 -5.60 -10.59
CA PRO A 264 -0.15 -5.69 -9.93
C PRO A 264 -1.02 -6.86 -10.41
N GLU A 265 -0.99 -7.14 -11.71
CA GLU A 265 -1.74 -8.26 -12.32
C GLU A 265 -1.17 -9.65 -11.99
N GLN A 266 0.03 -9.73 -11.40
CA GLN A 266 0.71 -10.98 -11.04
C GLN A 266 0.73 -12.02 -12.17
N PRO A 267 1.19 -11.68 -13.39
CA PRO A 267 1.31 -12.65 -14.47
C PRO A 267 2.35 -13.73 -14.14
N GLY A 268 2.30 -14.84 -14.86
CA GLY A 268 3.37 -15.83 -14.79
C GLY A 268 4.70 -15.25 -15.27
N TRP A 269 5.81 -15.84 -14.83
CA TRP A 269 7.14 -15.44 -15.29
C TRP A 269 8.12 -16.60 -15.30
N ARG A 270 9.19 -16.44 -16.08
CA ARG A 270 10.24 -17.44 -16.23
C ARG A 270 11.61 -16.81 -16.16
N LEU A 271 12.50 -17.41 -15.38
CA LEU A 271 13.94 -17.14 -15.41
C LEU A 271 14.63 -18.25 -16.22
N SER A 272 15.49 -17.85 -17.14
CA SER A 272 16.37 -18.74 -17.89
C SER A 272 17.81 -18.26 -17.88
N LEU A 273 18.74 -19.20 -18.03
CA LEU A 273 20.18 -18.94 -18.15
C LEU A 273 20.72 -19.60 -19.41
N GLN A 274 21.51 -18.85 -20.16
CA GLN A 274 22.20 -19.34 -21.34
C GLN A 274 23.68 -18.97 -21.27
N GLN A 275 24.55 -19.96 -21.44
CA GLN A 275 25.92 -19.72 -21.85
C GLN A 275 25.90 -19.52 -23.37
N LYS A 276 26.19 -18.31 -23.85
CA LYS A 276 26.02 -17.97 -25.28
C LYS A 276 26.89 -18.83 -26.18
N GLU A 277 28.17 -18.94 -25.83
CA GLU A 277 29.20 -19.67 -26.57
C GLU A 277 30.14 -20.37 -25.58
N GLN A 278 30.96 -21.31 -26.09
CA GLN A 278 31.94 -22.00 -25.26
C GLN A 278 32.96 -21.01 -24.67
N MET A 279 33.46 -21.29 -23.47
CA MET A 279 34.55 -20.51 -22.87
C MET A 279 35.76 -20.50 -23.81
N MET A 280 36.27 -19.31 -24.12
CA MET A 280 37.36 -19.14 -25.08
C MET A 280 38.35 -18.08 -24.63
N THR A 281 39.57 -18.16 -25.15
CA THR A 281 40.59 -17.14 -24.95
C THR A 281 40.34 -15.94 -25.86
N SER A 282 41.02 -14.82 -25.61
CA SER A 282 41.01 -13.65 -26.50
C SER A 282 41.51 -13.95 -27.93
N GLN A 283 42.17 -15.09 -28.14
CA GLN A 283 42.63 -15.57 -29.45
C GLN A 283 41.64 -16.54 -30.12
N GLY A 284 40.47 -16.79 -29.49
CA GLY A 284 39.43 -17.67 -30.02
C GLY A 284 39.64 -19.16 -29.75
N GLU A 285 40.50 -19.52 -28.82
CA GLU A 285 40.75 -20.92 -28.47
C GLU A 285 39.74 -21.39 -27.44
N ALA A 286 38.85 -22.31 -27.82
CA ALA A 286 37.73 -22.73 -26.99
C ALA A 286 38.05 -23.95 -26.09
N LEU A 287 37.53 -23.96 -24.87
CA LEU A 287 37.47 -25.13 -23.98
C LEU A 287 36.40 -26.13 -24.49
N THR A 288 36.66 -26.75 -25.63
CA THR A 288 35.71 -27.62 -26.31
C THR A 288 35.29 -28.79 -25.42
N GLY A 289 33.98 -28.91 -25.18
CA GLY A 289 33.38 -29.94 -24.34
C GLY A 289 33.32 -29.59 -22.85
N ALA A 290 33.85 -28.44 -22.44
CA ALA A 290 33.68 -27.97 -21.08
C ALA A 290 32.22 -27.60 -20.79
N VAL A 291 31.77 -27.88 -19.57
CA VAL A 291 30.42 -27.61 -19.10
C VAL A 291 30.46 -26.92 -17.74
N ILE A 292 29.57 -25.96 -17.54
CA ILE A 292 29.35 -25.36 -16.22
C ILE A 292 28.17 -26.07 -15.58
N GLU A 293 28.41 -26.63 -14.41
CA GLU A 293 27.42 -27.34 -13.59
C GLU A 293 27.10 -26.51 -12.35
N PHE A 294 25.82 -26.40 -12.06
CA PHE A 294 25.26 -25.80 -10.86
C PHE A 294 24.58 -26.90 -10.06
N THR A 295 24.77 -26.89 -8.76
CA THR A 295 24.18 -27.85 -7.82
C THR A 295 23.64 -27.13 -6.60
N GLN A 296 22.73 -27.79 -5.87
CA GLN A 296 22.18 -27.29 -4.62
C GLN A 296 21.51 -25.91 -4.76
N GLY A 297 20.91 -25.66 -5.92
CA GLY A 297 20.06 -24.50 -6.15
C GLY A 297 18.86 -24.55 -5.21
N ASN A 298 18.68 -23.52 -4.39
CA ASN A 298 17.55 -23.38 -3.51
C ASN A 298 16.87 -22.04 -3.72
N LEU A 299 15.53 -22.02 -3.70
CA LEU A 299 14.76 -20.81 -3.91
C LEU A 299 14.20 -20.29 -2.57
N VAL A 300 14.66 -19.13 -2.17
CA VAL A 300 14.37 -18.45 -0.91
C VAL A 300 13.63 -17.13 -1.17
N SER A 301 12.76 -16.71 -0.25
CA SER A 301 11.96 -15.49 -0.40
C SER A 301 12.24 -14.50 0.72
N VAL A 302 12.21 -13.21 0.39
CA VAL A 302 12.20 -12.10 1.37
C VAL A 302 10.81 -11.93 1.99
N HIS A 303 9.75 -12.36 1.28
CA HIS A 303 8.37 -12.15 1.68
C HIS A 303 7.59 -13.46 1.85
N ASN A 304 6.56 -13.44 2.68
CA ASN A 304 5.65 -14.57 2.84
C ASN A 304 4.60 -14.58 1.70
N ARG A 305 4.99 -15.10 0.53
CA ARG A 305 4.17 -15.13 -0.69
C ARG A 305 4.15 -16.52 -1.32
N THR A 306 3.22 -16.72 -2.26
CA THR A 306 3.13 -17.96 -3.03
C THR A 306 4.38 -18.16 -3.86
N ARG A 307 5.07 -19.27 -3.64
CA ARG A 307 6.33 -19.61 -4.33
C ARG A 307 6.12 -20.00 -5.79
N PRO A 308 7.10 -19.73 -6.67
CA PRO A 308 7.16 -20.32 -8.01
C PRO A 308 7.00 -21.85 -7.96
N SER A 309 6.23 -22.40 -8.90
CA SER A 309 5.87 -23.81 -8.98
C SER A 309 7.04 -24.71 -9.33
N GLU A 310 7.95 -24.22 -10.18
CA GLU A 310 9.09 -25.01 -10.68
C GLU A 310 10.39 -24.24 -10.49
N TYR A 311 11.42 -24.95 -10.04
CA TYR A 311 12.80 -24.49 -10.04
C TYR A 311 13.73 -25.71 -10.11
N LEU A 312 14.91 -25.56 -10.70
CA LEU A 312 15.92 -26.61 -10.73
C LEU A 312 16.77 -26.57 -9.45
N SER A 313 17.20 -27.71 -8.92
CA SER A 313 18.27 -27.74 -7.91
C SER A 313 19.62 -27.88 -8.60
N ASP A 314 19.72 -28.83 -9.52
CA ASP A 314 20.96 -29.19 -10.18
C ASP A 314 20.76 -29.14 -11.70
N PHE A 315 21.70 -28.55 -12.41
CA PHE A 315 21.67 -28.46 -13.87
C PHE A 315 23.04 -28.18 -14.46
N GLN A 316 23.19 -28.49 -15.75
CA GLN A 316 24.38 -28.18 -16.52
C GLN A 316 24.02 -27.25 -17.68
N LEU A 317 24.89 -26.28 -17.95
CA LEU A 317 24.77 -25.42 -19.11
C LEU A 317 25.34 -26.12 -20.34
N VAL A 318 24.57 -26.08 -21.43
CA VAL A 318 25.03 -26.48 -22.76
C VAL A 318 25.25 -25.20 -23.56
N PRO A 319 26.48 -24.90 -24.02
CA PRO A 319 26.73 -23.69 -24.80
C PRO A 319 25.77 -23.55 -25.98
N GLY A 320 25.20 -22.35 -26.15
CA GLY A 320 24.21 -22.03 -27.17
C GLY A 320 22.77 -22.46 -26.83
N LYS A 321 22.53 -23.21 -25.75
CA LYS A 321 21.19 -23.62 -25.32
C LYS A 321 20.74 -22.83 -24.09
N SER A 322 19.52 -22.29 -24.15
CA SER A 322 18.86 -21.69 -22.99
C SER A 322 18.25 -22.77 -22.09
N THR A 323 18.50 -22.65 -20.78
CA THR A 323 17.96 -23.55 -19.75
C THR A 323 16.98 -22.76 -18.88
N GLN A 324 15.73 -23.22 -18.79
CA GLN A 324 14.74 -22.68 -17.84
C GLN A 324 15.15 -23.08 -16.42
N LEU A 325 15.31 -22.10 -15.54
CA LEU A 325 15.73 -22.31 -14.16
C LEU A 325 14.57 -22.23 -13.19
N ILE A 326 13.69 -21.24 -13.36
CA ILE A 326 12.52 -20.99 -12.50
C ILE A 326 11.32 -20.71 -13.39
N LYS A 327 10.16 -21.23 -13.00
CA LYS A 327 8.86 -20.87 -13.58
C LYS A 327 7.86 -20.61 -12.47
N ALA A 328 7.20 -19.47 -12.55
CA ALA A 328 6.04 -19.09 -11.78
C ALA A 328 4.82 -19.05 -12.70
N GLU A 329 3.73 -19.69 -12.28
CA GLU A 329 2.42 -19.48 -12.90
C GLU A 329 1.81 -18.14 -12.43
N ALA A 330 0.71 -17.71 -13.06
CA ALA A 330 -0.02 -16.53 -12.61
C ALA A 330 -0.39 -16.62 -11.12
N ASN A 331 -0.28 -15.50 -10.40
CA ASN A 331 -0.45 -15.37 -8.95
C ASN A 331 0.63 -16.11 -8.10
N GLN A 332 1.72 -16.57 -8.71
CA GLN A 332 2.89 -17.09 -8.02
C GLN A 332 4.08 -16.15 -8.19
N GLY A 333 5.07 -16.27 -7.31
CA GLY A 333 6.35 -15.60 -7.48
C GLY A 333 6.30 -14.07 -7.32
N MET A 334 5.21 -13.49 -6.80
CA MET A 334 5.21 -12.08 -6.39
C MET A 334 6.14 -11.89 -5.19
N GLY A 335 6.93 -10.83 -5.20
CA GLY A 335 7.95 -10.51 -4.19
C GLY A 335 9.38 -10.65 -4.71
N THR A 336 10.34 -10.48 -3.79
CA THR A 336 11.76 -10.70 -4.04
C THR A 336 12.18 -12.13 -3.69
N TRP A 337 12.79 -12.79 -4.67
CA TRP A 337 13.24 -14.18 -4.63
C TRP A 337 14.75 -14.25 -4.84
N LEU A 338 15.42 -15.01 -3.97
CA LEU A 338 16.84 -15.31 -4.05
C LEU A 338 16.99 -16.77 -4.46
N TYR A 339 17.87 -17.03 -5.42
CA TYR A 339 18.18 -18.38 -5.89
C TYR A 339 19.68 -18.65 -5.73
N PRO A 340 20.14 -18.90 -4.49
CA PRO A 340 21.51 -19.33 -4.20
C PRO A 340 21.82 -20.75 -4.66
N PHE A 341 23.10 -20.97 -4.98
CA PHE A 341 23.68 -22.27 -5.29
C PHE A 341 24.59 -22.70 -4.15
N GLY A 342 24.11 -23.61 -3.31
CA GLY A 342 24.79 -24.04 -2.08
C GLY A 342 24.46 -23.20 -0.84
N ASP A 343 25.22 -23.46 0.22
CA ASP A 343 25.12 -22.82 1.53
C ASP A 343 26.51 -22.42 2.06
N THR A 344 26.60 -21.98 3.32
CA THR A 344 27.89 -21.61 3.94
C THR A 344 28.95 -22.72 3.93
N ALA A 345 28.53 -23.99 3.86
CA ALA A 345 29.43 -25.14 3.87
C ALA A 345 29.81 -25.61 2.46
N THR A 346 29.05 -25.22 1.44
CA THR A 346 29.17 -25.75 0.06
C THR A 346 29.26 -24.67 -1.02
N GLN A 347 29.31 -23.39 -0.64
CA GLN A 347 29.39 -22.24 -1.56
C GLN A 347 30.60 -22.28 -2.50
N ASP A 348 31.69 -22.92 -2.08
CA ASP A 348 32.94 -23.08 -2.84
C ASP A 348 32.97 -24.35 -3.71
N GLN A 349 31.87 -25.12 -3.73
CA GLN A 349 31.76 -26.38 -4.47
C GLN A 349 30.49 -26.50 -5.31
N SER A 350 29.52 -25.62 -5.12
CA SER A 350 28.19 -25.73 -5.72
C SER A 350 28.11 -25.32 -7.19
N ILE A 351 29.13 -24.62 -7.70
CA ILE A 351 29.25 -24.28 -9.13
C ILE A 351 30.63 -24.70 -9.62
N GLN A 352 30.67 -25.56 -10.64
CA GLN A 352 31.93 -26.06 -11.18
C GLN A 352 31.98 -25.99 -12.71
N LEU A 353 33.17 -25.71 -13.23
CA LEU A 353 33.55 -25.87 -14.61
C LEU A 353 34.24 -27.23 -14.76
N HIS A 354 33.57 -28.17 -15.42
CA HIS A 354 34.18 -29.45 -15.79
C HIS A 354 34.87 -29.33 -17.14
N VAL A 355 36.18 -29.56 -17.18
CA VAL A 355 37.00 -29.55 -18.40
C VAL A 355 37.45 -30.98 -18.72
N PRO A 356 36.94 -31.60 -19.82
CA PRO A 356 37.32 -32.95 -20.20
C PRO A 356 38.78 -33.08 -20.61
N ALA A 357 39.37 -34.26 -20.42
CA ALA A 357 40.73 -34.63 -20.80
C ALA A 357 41.09 -34.30 -22.26
N LYS A 358 40.10 -34.40 -23.17
CA LYS A 358 40.29 -34.20 -24.61
C LYS A 358 40.37 -32.72 -25.03
N THR A 359 40.17 -31.79 -24.10
CA THR A 359 40.12 -30.34 -24.37
C THR A 359 41.48 -29.77 -24.75
N ASN A 360 42.58 -30.29 -24.17
CA ASN A 360 43.96 -29.81 -24.34
C ASN A 360 44.10 -28.27 -24.13
N PRO A 361 43.78 -27.75 -22.93
CA PRO A 361 43.77 -26.33 -22.63
C PRO A 361 45.18 -25.71 -22.66
N ARG A 362 45.26 -24.39 -22.91
CA ARG A 362 46.49 -23.61 -22.89
C ARG A 362 46.56 -22.75 -21.63
N ALA A 363 47.76 -22.32 -21.24
CA ALA A 363 47.97 -21.40 -20.14
C ALA A 363 47.57 -19.97 -20.54
N GLN A 364 46.26 -19.73 -20.67
CA GLN A 364 45.64 -18.44 -21.02
C GLN A 364 44.38 -18.23 -20.17
N THR A 365 43.84 -17.01 -20.19
CA THR A 365 42.53 -16.69 -19.60
C THR A 365 41.41 -17.12 -20.55
N TYR A 366 40.38 -17.75 -20.01
CA TYR A 366 39.19 -18.17 -20.74
C TYR A 366 37.96 -17.48 -20.17
N GLU A 367 37.11 -16.95 -21.04
CA GLU A 367 35.91 -16.21 -20.67
C GLU A 367 34.71 -16.72 -21.46
N ALA A 368 33.51 -16.60 -20.87
CA ALA A 368 32.24 -16.80 -21.56
C ALA A 368 31.21 -15.79 -21.05
N ILE A 369 30.23 -15.49 -21.91
CA ILE A 369 29.10 -14.64 -21.56
C ILE A 369 27.94 -15.53 -21.09
N LEU A 370 27.50 -15.30 -19.87
CA LEU A 370 26.27 -15.83 -19.32
C LEU A 370 25.15 -14.79 -19.47
N THR A 371 24.08 -15.17 -20.14
CA THR A 371 22.90 -14.32 -20.34
C THR A 371 21.77 -14.83 -19.46
N TRP A 372 21.38 -14.00 -18.49
CA TRP A 372 20.18 -14.21 -17.70
C TRP A 372 19.01 -13.56 -18.41
N SER A 373 17.89 -14.26 -18.52
CA SER A 373 16.69 -13.78 -19.20
C SER A 373 15.49 -13.97 -18.31
N LEU A 374 14.75 -12.89 -18.10
CA LEU A 374 13.52 -12.85 -17.32
C LEU A 374 12.38 -12.38 -18.22
N GLU A 375 11.36 -13.22 -18.35
CA GLU A 375 10.24 -12.98 -19.27
C GLU A 375 8.90 -13.23 -18.58
N ILE A 376 7.89 -12.43 -18.94
CA ILE A 376 6.50 -12.68 -18.57
C ILE A 376 5.98 -13.84 -19.42
N VAL A 377 5.28 -14.78 -18.79
CA VAL A 377 4.62 -15.90 -19.44
C VAL A 377 3.11 -15.72 -19.29
N PRO A 378 2.34 -15.80 -20.39
CA PRO A 378 0.88 -15.65 -20.36
C PRO A 378 0.17 -16.77 -19.60
#